data_AF-A0A1W1BJ60-F1
#
_entry.id   AF-A0A1W1BJ60-F1
#
_cell.length_a   1.000
_cell.length_b   1.000
_cell.length_c   1.000
_cell.angle_alpha   90.00
_cell.angle_beta   90.00
_cell.angle_gamma   90.00
#
_symmetry.space_group_name_H-M   'P 1'
#
loop_
_entity.id
_entity.type
_entity.pdbx_description
1 polymer ?
#
loop_
_entity_poly.entity_id
_entity_poly.type
_entity_poly.pdbx_seq_one_letter_code
_entity_poly.pdbx_strand_id
1 'polypeptide(L)'
;MKNLFILFISIFLIGCGGGDNSVIIIDDNSSVDVYEISMELYKPYIVTVGDKVIKKTEDAQIKITHIENDINSTVELIDGDANLIYLTPIKIENNETKEI
;
A
#
# COMPACT_ATOMS: atom_id res chain seq x y z
N MET A 1 -20.11 -6.32 -45.15
CA MET A 1 -19.49 -7.45 -44.41
C MET A 1 -18.07 -7.61 -44.88
N LYS A 2 -17.10 -7.58 -43.97
CA LYS A 2 -15.79 -8.28 -44.03
C LYS A 2 -15.05 -7.93 -42.74
N ASN A 3 -15.16 -8.82 -41.78
CA ASN A 3 -14.45 -8.76 -40.51
C ASN A 3 -12.99 -9.14 -40.77
N LEU A 4 -12.05 -8.30 -40.34
CA LEU A 4 -10.64 -8.66 -40.36
C LEU A 4 -10.25 -9.17 -38.98
N PHE A 5 -10.22 -10.50 -38.86
CA PHE A 5 -9.71 -11.24 -37.71
C PHE A 5 -8.18 -11.28 -37.84
N ILE A 6 -7.45 -10.72 -36.87
CA ILE A 6 -5.99 -10.91 -36.78
C ILE A 6 -5.72 -11.62 -35.44
N LEU A 7 -5.30 -12.87 -35.58
CA LEU A 7 -4.88 -13.78 -34.54
C LEU A 7 -3.37 -13.57 -34.32
N PHE A 8 -2.96 -13.10 -33.14
CA PHE A 8 -1.56 -13.13 -32.71
C PHE A 8 -1.40 -14.21 -31.64
N ILE A 9 -0.77 -15.32 -32.03
CA ILE A 9 -0.21 -16.33 -31.15
C ILE A 9 1.30 -16.07 -31.07
N SER A 10 1.79 -15.78 -29.87
CA SER A 10 3.21 -15.89 -29.52
C SER A 10 3.30 -16.26 -28.03
N ILE A 11 3.44 -17.55 -27.74
CA ILE A 11 4.70 -18.23 -27.35
C ILE A 11 4.96 -18.13 -25.84
N PHE A 12 4.81 -19.30 -25.22
CA PHE A 12 5.43 -19.78 -24.00
C PHE A 12 6.66 -18.99 -23.51
N LEU A 13 6.52 -18.38 -22.34
CA LEU A 13 7.62 -18.15 -21.41
C LEU A 13 7.41 -19.07 -20.20
N ILE A 14 8.04 -20.24 -20.24
CA ILE A 14 8.34 -21.03 -19.05
C ILE A 14 9.59 -20.42 -18.42
N GLY A 15 9.54 -20.12 -17.12
CA GLY A 15 10.76 -19.97 -16.34
C GLY A 15 10.57 -19.40 -14.95
N CYS A 16 11.04 -20.17 -13.96
CA CYS A 16 11.47 -19.76 -12.61
C CYS A 16 10.36 -19.36 -11.62
N GLY A 17 10.29 -19.86 -10.40
CA GLY A 17 11.20 -20.67 -9.60
C GLY A 17 10.57 -20.83 -8.21
N GLY A 18 10.81 -21.96 -7.56
CA GLY A 18 10.25 -22.28 -6.25
C GLY A 18 10.71 -21.31 -5.16
N GLY A 19 9.79 -21.00 -4.24
CA GLY A 19 10.05 -20.28 -3.00
C GLY A 19 9.09 -20.79 -1.94
N ASP A 20 9.66 -21.24 -0.83
CA ASP A 20 8.98 -21.90 0.27
C ASP A 20 7.79 -21.10 0.80
N ASN A 21 6.63 -21.77 0.93
CA ASN A 21 5.48 -21.24 1.64
C ASN A 21 5.80 -21.20 3.14
N SER A 22 6.48 -20.13 3.58
CA SER A 22 6.34 -19.70 4.96
C SER A 22 4.93 -19.13 5.10
N VAL A 23 4.01 -19.99 5.55
CA VAL A 23 2.71 -19.56 6.05
C VAL A 23 3.00 -18.72 7.29
N ILE A 24 2.99 -17.39 7.12
CA ILE A 24 2.81 -16.49 8.25
C ILE A 24 1.35 -16.65 8.64
N ILE A 25 1.08 -17.49 9.64
CA ILE A 25 -0.21 -17.52 10.32
C ILE A 25 -0.30 -16.21 11.08
N ILE A 26 -0.90 -15.20 10.45
CA ILE A 26 -1.38 -14.01 11.15
C ILE A 26 -2.72 -14.43 11.73
N ASP A 27 -2.80 -14.59 13.05
CA ASP A 27 -4.09 -14.79 13.73
C ASP A 27 -5.01 -13.60 13.40
N ASP A 28 -6.06 -13.90 12.62
CA ASP A 28 -6.94 -12.97 11.91
C ASP A 28 -8.04 -12.37 12.81
N ASN A 29 -7.68 -11.94 14.03
CA ASN A 29 -8.65 -11.36 14.95
C ASN A 29 -8.19 -10.07 15.65
N SER A 30 -7.17 -9.42 15.11
CA SER A 30 -6.88 -8.02 15.44
C SER A 30 -7.53 -7.14 14.39
N SER A 31 -8.72 -6.60 14.68
CA SER A 31 -9.32 -5.56 13.84
C SER A 31 -8.37 -4.37 13.77
N VAL A 32 -7.70 -4.20 12.62
CA VAL A 32 -6.87 -3.01 12.35
C VAL A 32 -7.82 -1.88 12.00
N ASP A 33 -7.91 -0.88 12.87
CA ASP A 33 -8.65 0.33 12.56
C ASP A 33 -7.88 1.11 11.48
N VAL A 34 -8.48 1.13 10.29
CA VAL A 34 -7.97 1.84 9.11
C VAL A 34 -8.70 3.17 9.02
N TYR A 35 -7.96 4.27 9.13
CA TYR A 35 -8.50 5.61 8.98
C TYR A 35 -8.11 6.18 7.62
N GLU A 36 -9.09 6.65 6.84
CA GLU A 36 -8.88 7.28 5.54
C GLU A 36 -9.13 8.79 5.66
N ILE A 37 -8.18 9.60 5.20
CA ILE A 37 -8.29 11.05 5.14
C ILE A 37 -8.13 11.50 3.69
N SER A 38 -9.04 12.36 3.24
CA SER A 38 -8.92 13.03 1.93
C SER A 38 -7.83 14.10 1.97
N MET A 39 -6.96 14.10 0.97
CA MET A 39 -5.89 15.10 0.87
C MET A 39 -6.41 16.36 0.17
N GLU A 40 -6.11 17.52 0.74
CA GLU A 40 -6.35 18.83 0.14
C GLU A 40 -5.14 19.26 -0.70
N LEU A 41 -5.40 19.97 -1.80
CA LEU A 41 -4.36 20.54 -2.66
C LEU A 41 -3.46 21.52 -1.90
N TYR A 42 -2.16 21.45 -2.16
CA TYR A 42 -1.12 22.31 -1.56
C TYR A 42 -1.05 22.27 -0.03
N LYS A 43 -1.69 21.26 0.59
CA LYS A 43 -1.65 21.04 2.03
C LYS A 43 -0.66 19.91 2.31
N PRO A 44 0.37 20.15 3.15
CA PRO A 44 1.29 19.11 3.54
C PRO A 44 0.64 18.17 4.57
N TYR A 45 0.89 16.87 4.41
CA TYR A 45 0.51 15.82 5.35
C TYR A 45 1.77 15.08 5.80
N ILE A 46 1.87 14.82 7.10
CA ILE A 46 2.96 14.02 7.68
C ILE A 46 2.55 12.56 7.60
N VAL A 47 3.39 11.74 6.99
CA VAL A 47 3.22 10.29 6.89
C VAL A 47 4.37 9.57 7.58
N THR A 48 4.06 8.44 8.17
CA THR A 48 4.97 7.58 8.93
C THR A 48 5.16 6.24 8.23
N VAL A 49 6.13 5.45 8.69
CA VAL A 49 6.33 4.09 8.18
C VAL A 49 5.07 3.25 8.45
N GLY A 50 4.46 2.76 7.37
CA GLY A 50 3.22 1.97 7.41
C GLY A 50 2.01 2.69 6.84
N ASP A 51 2.04 4.03 6.74
CA ASP A 51 0.97 4.79 6.10
C ASP A 51 0.99 4.58 4.57
N LYS A 52 -0.19 4.63 3.95
CA LYS A 52 -0.36 4.42 2.51
C LYS A 52 -1.04 5.61 1.84
N VAL A 53 -0.41 6.13 0.79
CA VAL A 53 -0.99 7.16 -0.09
C VAL A 53 -1.61 6.48 -1.31
N ILE A 54 -2.88 6.78 -1.62
CA ILE A 54 -3.60 6.24 -2.77
C ILE A 54 -4.11 7.38 -3.64
N LYS A 55 -3.64 7.43 -4.88
CA LYS A 55 -4.23 8.28 -5.91
C LYS A 55 -5.62 7.75 -6.27
N LYS A 56 -6.63 8.63 -6.30
CA LYS A 56 -7.99 8.28 -6.70
C LYS A 56 -8.21 8.48 -8.19
N THR A 57 -7.43 9.35 -8.81
CA THR A 57 -7.48 9.65 -10.24
C THR A 57 -6.12 9.47 -10.91
N GLU A 58 -6.12 9.22 -12.22
CA GLU A 58 -4.89 9.03 -13.01
C GLU A 58 -4.13 10.34 -13.26
N ASP A 59 -4.82 11.48 -13.18
CA ASP A 59 -4.24 12.83 -13.29
C ASP A 59 -3.66 13.35 -11.96
N ALA A 60 -3.79 12.60 -10.86
CA ALA A 60 -3.29 13.04 -9.57
C ALA A 60 -1.75 13.13 -9.53
N GLN A 61 -1.23 14.28 -9.12
CA GLN A 61 0.19 14.52 -8.92
C GLN A 61 0.48 14.74 -7.44
N ILE A 62 1.40 13.94 -6.87
CA ILE A 62 1.83 14.06 -5.48
C ILE A 62 3.33 14.37 -5.43
N LYS A 63 3.74 15.16 -4.45
CA LYS A 63 5.13 15.42 -4.12
C LYS A 63 5.44 14.80 -2.77
N ILE A 64 6.45 13.95 -2.72
CA ILE A 64 6.94 13.32 -1.49
C ILE A 64 8.30 13.91 -1.16
N THR A 65 8.44 14.44 0.05
CA THR A 65 9.72 14.94 0.57
C THR A 65 10.10 14.07 1.76
N HIS A 66 11.26 13.43 1.67
CA HIS A 66 11.84 12.62 2.73
C HIS A 66 13.21 13.16 3.10
N ILE A 67 13.50 13.25 4.39
CA ILE A 67 14.82 13.64 4.91
C ILE A 67 15.54 12.35 5.31
N GLU A 68 16.80 12.22 4.90
CA GLU A 68 17.60 11.04 5.21
C GLU A 68 17.68 10.82 6.73
N ASN A 69 17.46 9.58 7.17
CA ASN A 69 17.39 9.15 8.58
C ASN A 69 16.17 9.67 9.38
N ASP A 70 15.20 10.34 8.75
CA ASP A 70 13.92 10.62 9.38
C ASP A 70 12.98 9.41 9.27
N ILE A 71 12.13 9.20 10.26
CA ILE A 71 11.07 8.19 10.23
C ILE A 71 9.82 8.72 9.51
N ASN A 72 9.74 10.04 9.32
CA ASN A 72 8.60 10.72 8.72
C ASN A 72 8.90 11.18 7.30
N SER A 73 7.86 11.30 6.50
CA SER A 73 7.89 12.00 5.21
C SER A 73 6.76 13.02 5.14
N THR A 74 6.92 14.02 4.28
CA THR A 74 5.84 14.96 3.95
C THR A 74 5.29 14.64 2.57
N VAL A 75 3.97 14.55 2.45
CA VAL A 75 3.26 14.37 1.18
C VAL A 75 2.38 15.57 0.92
N GLU A 76 2.45 16.11 -0.29
CA GLU A 76 1.64 17.23 -0.76
C GLU A 76 0.92 16.81 -2.05
N LEU A 77 -0.38 17.07 -2.13
CA LEU A 77 -1.17 16.90 -3.34
C LEU A 77 -1.04 18.15 -4.21
N ILE A 78 -0.49 18.00 -5.40
CA ILE A 78 -0.22 19.10 -6.34
C ILE A 78 -1.38 19.29 -7.31
N ASP A 79 -1.98 18.21 -7.78
CA ASP A 79 -3.15 18.20 -8.67
C ASP A 79 -3.94 16.88 -8.53
N GLY A 80 -5.21 16.88 -8.95
CA GLY A 80 -6.13 15.73 -8.90
C GLY A 80 -6.59 15.35 -7.49
N ASP A 81 -6.98 14.08 -7.30
CA ASP A 81 -7.51 13.56 -6.02
C ASP A 81 -6.65 12.42 -5.45
N ALA A 82 -6.38 12.47 -4.13
CA ALA A 82 -5.69 11.41 -3.41
C ALA A 82 -6.14 11.31 -1.94
N ASN A 83 -6.04 10.11 -1.37
CA ASN A 83 -6.32 9.85 0.04
C ASN A 83 -5.09 9.26 0.75
N LEU A 84 -4.98 9.57 2.04
CA LEU A 84 -3.99 9.02 2.96
C LEU A 84 -4.68 8.04 3.91
N ILE A 85 -4.10 6.85 4.04
CA ILE A 85 -4.58 5.77 4.90
C ILE A 85 -3.59 5.54 6.04
N TYR A 86 -4.09 5.64 7.28
CA TYR A 86 -3.33 5.37 8.49
C TYR A 86 -3.58 3.95 8.98
N LEU A 87 -2.50 3.23 9.26
CA LEU A 87 -2.56 1.93 9.90
C LEU A 87 -2.10 2.08 11.35
N THR A 88 -3.03 1.88 12.29
CA THR A 88 -2.66 1.90 13.71
C THR A 88 -1.76 0.68 13.98
N PRO A 89 -0.57 0.84 14.59
CA PRO A 89 0.29 -0.29 14.91
C PRO A 89 -0.43 -1.26 15.86
N ILE A 90 -0.48 -2.53 15.50
CA ILE A 90 -0.98 -3.59 16.39
C ILE A 90 0.05 -3.78 17.50
N LYS A 91 -0.32 -3.47 18.75
CA LYS A 91 0.45 -3.94 19.91
C LYS A 91 0.18 -5.42 20.09
N ILE A 92 1.12 -6.26 19.69
CA ILE A 92 1.13 -7.67 20.07
C ILE A 92 1.68 -7.73 21.50
N GLU A 93 0.79 -7.70 22.50
CA GLU A 93 1.16 -8.10 23.86
C GLU A 93 1.27 -9.62 23.86
N ASN A 94 2.49 -10.13 23.91
CA ASN A 94 2.74 -11.57 24.04
C ASN A 94 1.99 -12.07 25.30
N ASN A 95 1.00 -12.93 25.09
CA ASN A 95 0.36 -13.70 26.16
C ASN A 95 1.47 -14.47 26.90
N GLU A 96 1.82 -14.02 28.10
CA GLU A 96 2.59 -14.84 29.03
C GLU A 96 1.76 -16.08 29.37
N THR A 97 2.18 -17.24 28.85
CA THR A 97 1.67 -18.54 29.24
C THR A 97 1.91 -18.74 30.73
N LYS A 98 0.89 -18.59 31.56
CA LYS A 98 0.91 -19.15 32.93
C LYS A 98 0.69 -20.66 32.81
N GLU A 99 1.77 -21.41 32.93
CA GLU A 99 1.69 -22.81 33.36
C GLU A 99 1.06 -22.85 34.75
N ILE A 100 0.03 -23.70 34.92
CA ILE A 100 -0.48 -24.16 36.23
C ILE A 100 -0.21 -25.66 36.29
#